data_AF-A0A914NCE8-F1
#
_entry.id   AF-A0A914NCE8-F1
#
_cell.length_a   1.000
_cell.length_b   1.000
_cell.length_c   1.000
_cell.angle_alpha   90.00
_cell.angle_beta   90.00
_cell.angle_gamma   90.00
#
_symmetry.space_group_name_H-M   'P 1'
#
loop_
_entity.id
_entity.type
_entity.pdbx_description
1 polymer ?
#
loop_
_entity_poly.entity_id
_entity_poly.type
_entity_poly.pdbx_seq_one_letter_code
_entity_poly.pdbx_strand_id
1 'polypeptide(L)'
;MPLQIHCQSAHLFILNKSDNSLLEFILNHLISKEFTLDFWKYNRRMQNINILFGILTKGEDKFGVVSCRHVQSEFCNDIIKHIEASENVSKMVKEIKFGDIRGTFKITESAENVEKKVGDKNLKSTKYQLSNKHNPEMKFSVYNKEVQITYGQPTNDVEIKRMN
;
A
#
# COMPACT_ATOMS: atom_id res chain seq x y z
N MET A 1 -10.13 22.55 20.05
CA MET A 1 -9.85 21.47 19.07
C MET A 1 -8.39 21.60 18.66
N PRO A 2 -7.62 20.51 18.56
CA PRO A 2 -6.31 20.56 17.95
C PRO A 2 -6.42 21.03 16.50
N LEU A 3 -5.43 21.77 16.02
CA LEU A 3 -5.36 22.23 14.63
C LEU A 3 -5.48 21.04 13.67
N GLN A 4 -6.35 21.13 12.66
CA GLN A 4 -6.41 20.15 11.57
C GLN A 4 -6.10 20.84 10.24
N ILE A 5 -5.23 20.22 9.46
CA ILE A 5 -4.83 20.65 8.12
C ILE A 5 -5.52 19.73 7.13
N HIS A 6 -6.48 20.29 6.40
CA HIS A 6 -7.22 19.60 5.36
C HIS A 6 -6.64 19.96 4.01
N CYS A 7 -6.27 18.97 3.21
CA CYS A 7 -5.82 19.19 1.85
C CYS A 7 -6.38 18.15 0.87
N GLN A 8 -6.32 18.48 -0.41
CA GLN A 8 -6.70 17.53 -1.46
C GLN A 8 -5.64 16.43 -1.60
N SER A 9 -4.36 16.83 -1.61
CA SER A 9 -3.22 15.94 -1.71
C SER A 9 -2.11 16.37 -0.76
N ALA A 10 -1.34 15.40 -0.29
CA ALA A 10 -0.13 15.61 0.48
C ALA A 10 0.97 14.64 0.04
N HIS A 11 2.21 15.10 0.09
CA HIS A 11 3.38 14.35 -0.37
C HIS A 11 4.45 14.38 0.71
N LEU A 12 4.89 13.21 1.15
CA LEU A 12 5.98 13.05 2.09
C LEU A 12 7.16 12.34 1.43
N PHE A 13 8.27 13.07 1.30
CA PHE A 13 9.54 12.52 0.85
C PHE A 13 10.33 11.99 2.04
N ILE A 14 10.56 10.67 2.08
CA ILE A 14 11.28 10.01 3.15
C ILE A 14 12.76 9.91 2.75
N LEU A 15 13.46 11.03 2.93
CA LEU A 15 14.87 11.17 2.53
C LEU A 15 15.87 10.72 3.61
N ASN A 16 15.49 10.68 4.89
CA ASN A 16 16.34 10.35 6.05
C ASN A 16 15.50 9.73 7.19
N LYS A 17 16.07 9.58 8.40
CA LYS A 17 15.31 9.20 9.61
C LYS A 17 14.13 10.17 9.73
N SER A 18 12.92 9.72 9.39
CA SER A 18 11.74 10.51 9.69
C SER A 18 11.70 10.65 11.20
N ASP A 19 11.67 11.89 11.68
CA ASP A 19 11.50 12.13 13.09
C ASP A 19 10.14 11.57 13.51
N ASN A 20 10.08 10.86 14.64
CA ASN A 20 8.82 10.36 15.19
C ASN A 20 7.82 11.52 15.37
N SER A 21 8.33 12.73 15.64
CA SER A 21 7.52 13.95 15.72
C SER A 21 6.84 14.33 14.40
N LEU A 22 7.47 14.10 13.24
CA LEU A 22 6.84 14.35 11.95
C LEU A 22 5.74 13.33 11.65
N LEU A 23 5.98 12.06 11.96
CA LEU A 23 4.96 11.02 11.81
C LEU A 23 3.78 11.30 12.75
N GLU A 24 4.06 11.66 13.99
CA GLU A 24 3.06 12.06 14.97
C GLU A 24 2.27 13.28 14.50
N PHE A 25 2.95 14.30 13.95
CA PHE A 25 2.29 15.47 13.39
C PHE A 25 1.34 15.10 12.25
N ILE A 26 1.81 14.30 11.30
CA ILE A 26 1.01 13.84 10.16
C ILE A 26 -0.20 13.06 10.65
N LEU A 27 0.00 12.12 11.57
CA LEU A 27 -1.08 11.32 12.11
C LEU A 27 -2.07 12.16 12.93
N ASN A 28 -1.64 13.21 13.62
CA ASN A 28 -2.54 13.97 14.49
C ASN A 28 -3.23 15.16 13.81
N HIS A 29 -2.60 15.74 12.80
CA HIS A 29 -3.03 17.02 12.22
C HIS A 29 -3.39 16.95 10.75
N LEU A 30 -2.91 15.98 9.97
CA LEU A 30 -3.15 15.94 8.53
C LEU A 30 -4.37 15.11 8.17
N ILE A 31 -5.24 15.67 7.32
CA ILE A 31 -6.34 14.98 6.64
C ILE A 31 -6.19 15.26 5.15
N SER A 32 -6.11 14.21 4.34
CA SER A 32 -5.93 14.32 2.90
C SER A 32 -6.75 13.28 2.15
N LYS A 33 -7.29 13.63 0.98
CA LYS A 33 -7.90 12.61 0.11
C LYS A 33 -6.84 11.68 -0.46
N GLU A 34 -5.68 12.23 -0.82
CA GLU A 34 -4.56 11.49 -1.39
C GLU A 34 -3.28 11.77 -0.60
N PHE A 35 -2.61 10.73 -0.13
CA PHE A 35 -1.34 10.86 0.57
C PHE A 35 -0.26 10.02 -0.12
N THR A 36 0.78 10.67 -0.61
CA THR A 36 1.89 10.01 -1.31
C THR A 36 3.11 9.91 -0.40
N LEU A 37 3.65 8.71 -0.25
CA LEU A 37 4.89 8.39 0.43
C LEU A 37 5.95 8.03 -0.60
N ASP A 38 7.09 8.71 -0.54
CA ASP A 38 8.19 8.48 -1.47
C ASP A 38 9.46 7.98 -0.76
N PHE A 39 9.89 6.75 -1.08
CA PHE A 39 10.96 6.02 -0.39
C PHE A 39 12.26 5.99 -1.22
N TRP A 40 12.88 7.14 -1.47
CA TRP A 40 14.09 7.25 -2.32
C TRP A 40 15.36 6.54 -1.79
N LYS A 41 15.42 6.12 -0.52
CA LYS A 41 16.62 5.47 0.05
C LYS A 41 16.37 4.01 0.43
N TYR A 42 16.97 3.10 -0.35
CA TYR A 42 16.83 1.64 -0.25
C TYR A 42 17.36 1.01 1.06
N ASN A 43 18.22 1.68 1.83
CA ASN A 43 18.97 1.02 2.89
C ASN A 43 18.31 1.07 4.30
N ARG A 44 17.00 1.32 4.38
CA ARG A 44 16.26 1.48 5.67
C ARG A 44 14.91 0.77 5.70
N ARG A 45 14.84 -0.43 5.10
CA ARG A 45 13.60 -1.22 4.97
C ARG A 45 12.76 -1.27 6.25
N MET A 46 13.36 -1.61 7.39
CA MET A 46 12.62 -1.79 8.65
C MET A 46 12.03 -0.47 9.21
N GLN A 47 12.69 0.66 9.01
CA GLN A 47 12.14 1.96 9.44
C GLN A 47 11.00 2.38 8.51
N ASN A 48 11.21 2.23 7.20
CA ASN A 48 10.24 2.58 6.17
C ASN A 48 8.94 1.78 6.31
N ILE A 49 9.04 0.47 6.60
CA ILE A 49 7.85 -0.37 6.78
C ILE A 49 7.08 -0.01 8.06
N ASN A 50 7.76 0.37 9.15
CA ASN A 50 7.10 0.80 10.38
C ASN A 50 6.34 2.13 10.20
N ILE A 51 6.93 3.09 9.47
CA ILE A 51 6.26 4.34 9.11
C ILE A 51 5.03 4.05 8.27
N LEU A 52 5.19 3.22 7.24
CA LEU A 52 4.10 2.81 6.37
C LEU A 52 2.98 2.16 7.17
N PHE A 53 3.26 1.15 8.00
CA PHE A 53 2.23 0.53 8.84
C PHE A 53 1.57 1.50 9.81
N GLY A 54 2.34 2.43 10.40
CA GLY A 54 1.78 3.47 11.26
C GLY A 54 0.75 4.33 10.53
N ILE A 55 1.05 4.74 9.29
CA ILE A 55 0.14 5.51 8.43
C ILE A 55 -1.06 4.67 8.03
N LEU A 56 -0.84 3.44 7.57
CA LEU A 56 -1.91 2.58 7.06
C LEU A 56 -2.90 2.17 8.16
N THR A 57 -2.44 1.89 9.38
CA THR A 57 -3.28 1.37 10.47
C THR A 57 -3.91 2.44 11.35
N LYS A 58 -3.39 3.68 11.33
CA LYS A 58 -3.91 4.82 12.11
C LYS A 58 -4.50 5.93 11.24
N GLY A 59 -4.43 5.77 9.92
CA GLY A 59 -4.84 6.76 8.92
C GLY A 59 -6.26 6.60 8.41
N GLU A 60 -7.04 5.64 8.91
CA GLU A 60 -8.37 5.23 8.41
C GLU A 60 -9.18 6.33 7.72
N ASP A 61 -9.69 7.30 8.51
CA ASP A 61 -10.52 8.40 8.00
C ASP A 61 -9.71 9.64 7.60
N LYS A 62 -8.39 9.60 7.81
CA LYS A 62 -7.48 10.71 7.52
C LYS A 62 -7.00 10.67 6.08
N PHE A 63 -6.85 9.48 5.50
CA PHE A 63 -6.32 9.29 4.17
C PHE A 63 -7.26 8.43 3.34
N GLY A 64 -7.86 9.01 2.29
CA GLY A 64 -8.70 8.27 1.35
C GLY A 64 -7.89 7.23 0.58
N VAL A 65 -6.75 7.65 0.04
CA VAL A 65 -5.80 6.82 -0.72
C VAL A 65 -4.38 7.07 -0.22
N VAL A 66 -3.62 6.00 0.04
CA VAL A 66 -2.18 6.07 0.33
C VAL A 66 -1.39 5.51 -0.85
N SER A 67 -0.63 6.35 -1.54
CA SER A 67 0.25 5.96 -2.65
C SER A 67 1.69 5.83 -2.17
N CYS A 68 2.37 4.76 -2.53
CA CYS A 68 3.77 4.51 -2.19
C CYS A 68 4.60 4.43 -3.49
N ARG A 69 5.68 5.19 -3.56
CA ARG A 69 6.62 5.20 -4.69
C ARG A 69 7.99 4.69 -4.28
N HIS A 70 8.69 4.11 -5.25
CA HIS A 70 10.04 3.56 -5.07
C HIS A 70 10.14 2.53 -3.93
N VAL A 71 9.10 1.71 -3.78
CA VAL A 71 9.09 0.59 -2.83
C VAL A 71 9.60 -0.70 -3.46
N GLN A 72 10.15 -1.58 -2.64
CA GLN A 72 10.48 -2.95 -3.06
C GLN A 72 9.24 -3.85 -2.93
N SER A 73 9.17 -4.94 -3.70
CA SER A 73 8.01 -5.84 -3.71
C SER A 73 7.70 -6.45 -2.34
N GLU A 74 8.71 -6.56 -1.46
CA GLU A 74 8.55 -7.07 -0.12
C GLU A 74 7.61 -6.20 0.74
N PHE A 75 7.51 -4.90 0.49
CA PHE A 75 6.57 -4.03 1.22
C PHE A 75 5.12 -4.44 0.97
N CYS A 76 4.80 -4.76 -0.28
CA CYS A 76 3.47 -5.24 -0.65
C CYS A 76 3.20 -6.60 0.00
N ASN A 77 4.18 -7.50 -0.02
CA ASN A 77 4.05 -8.82 0.61
C ASN A 77 3.87 -8.71 2.13
N ASP A 78 4.60 -7.81 2.79
CA ASP A 78 4.50 -7.56 4.22
C ASP A 78 3.11 -7.00 4.58
N ILE A 79 2.54 -6.13 3.73
CA ILE A 79 1.18 -5.61 3.91
C ILE A 79 0.11 -6.68 3.69
N ILE A 80 0.25 -7.53 2.68
CA ILE A 80 -0.69 -8.64 2.45
C ILE A 80 -0.69 -9.58 3.66
N LYS A 81 0.49 -9.97 4.16
CA LYS A 81 0.60 -10.78 5.37
C LYS A 81 -0.06 -10.12 6.58
N HIS A 82 0.12 -8.81 6.72
CA HIS A 82 -0.53 -8.06 7.79
C HIS A 82 -2.06 -8.07 7.65
N ILE A 83 -2.59 -7.89 6.44
CA ILE A 83 -4.02 -7.97 6.15
C ILE A 83 -4.58 -9.34 6.47
N GLU A 84 -3.85 -10.42 6.20
CA GLU A 84 -4.35 -11.78 6.46
C GLU A 84 -4.32 -12.15 7.95
N ALA A 85 -3.26 -11.74 8.66
CA ALA A 85 -2.96 -12.20 10.01
C ALA A 85 -3.39 -11.26 11.15
N SER A 86 -3.71 -9.99 10.87
CA SER A 86 -4.02 -9.04 11.94
C SER A 86 -5.46 -9.17 12.43
N GLU A 87 -5.66 -9.09 13.74
CA GLU A 87 -7.00 -9.14 14.34
C GLU A 87 -7.83 -7.88 14.06
N ASN A 88 -7.16 -6.74 13.82
CA ASN A 88 -7.80 -5.45 13.66
C ASN A 88 -7.36 -4.75 12.36
N VAL A 89 -7.88 -5.25 11.24
CA VAL A 89 -7.68 -4.66 9.91
C VAL A 89 -8.72 -3.60 9.56
N SER A 90 -9.75 -3.41 10.39
CA SER A 90 -10.82 -2.45 10.12
C SER A 90 -10.35 -1.00 10.14
N LYS A 91 -9.27 -0.70 10.86
CA LYS A 91 -8.66 0.64 10.91
C LYS A 91 -7.67 0.91 9.77
N MET A 92 -7.47 -0.06 8.89
CA MET A 92 -6.58 0.12 7.76
C MET A 92 -7.19 1.09 6.75
N VAL A 93 -6.37 1.96 6.16
CA VAL A 93 -6.79 2.84 5.06
C VAL A 93 -7.47 2.05 3.94
N LYS A 94 -8.46 2.67 3.31
CA LYS A 94 -9.36 1.98 2.37
C LYS A 94 -8.70 1.59 1.06
N GLU A 95 -7.71 2.37 0.60
CA GLU A 95 -7.05 2.17 -0.68
C GLU A 95 -5.55 2.45 -0.58
N ILE A 96 -4.74 1.53 -1.09
CA ILE A 96 -3.28 1.60 -1.10
C ILE A 96 -2.80 1.34 -2.52
N LYS A 97 -1.95 2.23 -3.02
CA LYS A 97 -1.37 2.12 -4.36
C LYS A 97 0.15 2.03 -4.26
N PHE A 98 0.73 1.15 -5.05
CA PHE A 98 2.16 1.00 -5.20
C PHE A 98 2.49 1.15 -6.68
N GLY A 99 3.28 2.16 -7.01
CA GLY A 99 3.77 2.38 -8.36
C GLY A 99 5.20 1.88 -8.54
N ASP A 100 5.50 1.38 -9.73
CA ASP A 100 6.85 0.99 -10.16
C ASP A 100 7.54 -0.03 -9.23
N ILE A 101 6.78 -1.00 -8.70
CA ILE A 101 7.36 -2.04 -7.87
C ILE A 101 8.33 -2.87 -8.71
N ARG A 102 9.58 -2.93 -8.27
CA ARG A 102 10.58 -3.82 -8.86
C ARG A 102 10.54 -5.20 -8.18
N GLY A 103 10.63 -6.24 -9.00
CA GLY A 103 10.72 -7.62 -8.55
C GLY A 103 9.39 -8.36 -8.60
N THR A 104 9.44 -9.66 -8.27
CA THR A 104 8.26 -10.52 -8.33
C THR A 104 7.33 -10.23 -7.17
N PHE A 105 6.13 -9.76 -7.50
CA PHE A 105 5.02 -9.72 -6.57
C PHE A 105 4.46 -11.14 -6.42
N LYS A 106 4.43 -11.67 -5.19
CA LYS A 106 3.90 -13.00 -4.89
C LYS A 106 2.70 -12.85 -3.97
N ILE A 107 1.54 -13.18 -4.49
CA ILE A 107 0.35 -13.34 -3.68
C ILE A 107 0.36 -14.70 -2.98
N THR A 108 -0.18 -14.71 -1.77
CA THR A 108 -0.30 -15.88 -0.89
C THR A 108 -1.27 -16.91 -1.47
N GLU A 109 -1.09 -18.18 -1.11
CA GLU A 109 -1.94 -19.29 -1.58
C GLU A 109 -3.40 -19.17 -1.12
N SER A 110 -3.63 -18.44 -0.03
CA SER A 110 -4.95 -18.12 0.53
C SER A 110 -5.76 -17.11 -0.30
N ALA A 111 -5.13 -16.43 -1.26
CA ALA A 111 -5.83 -15.47 -2.10
C ALA A 111 -6.61 -16.17 -3.20
N GLU A 112 -7.89 -15.83 -3.31
CA GLU A 112 -8.72 -16.31 -4.40
C GLU A 112 -8.41 -15.50 -5.66
N ASN A 113 -8.09 -16.17 -6.77
CA ASN A 113 -7.93 -15.51 -8.06
C ASN A 113 -9.32 -15.27 -8.67
N VAL A 114 -9.72 -14.01 -8.74
CA VAL A 114 -11.06 -13.63 -9.19
C VAL A 114 -11.08 -13.27 -10.66
N GLU A 115 -9.95 -12.78 -11.20
CA GLU A 115 -9.91 -12.32 -12.58
C GLU A 115 -8.47 -12.31 -13.12
N LYS A 116 -8.29 -12.76 -14.36
CA LYS A 116 -7.03 -12.63 -15.09
C LYS A 116 -7.30 -12.10 -16.49
N LYS A 117 -6.66 -10.99 -16.85
CA LYS A 117 -6.70 -10.43 -18.20
C LYS A 117 -5.31 -10.35 -18.77
N VAL A 118 -5.15 -10.88 -19.98
CA VAL A 118 -3.96 -10.69 -20.80
C VAL A 118 -4.36 -9.66 -21.86
N GLY A 119 -3.78 -8.47 -21.78
CA GLY A 119 -3.99 -7.42 -22.78
C GLY A 119 -3.02 -7.57 -23.95
N ASP A 120 -3.26 -6.79 -25.00
CA ASP A 120 -2.29 -6.64 -26.09
C ASP A 120 -1.02 -5.95 -25.57
N LYS A 121 0.13 -6.30 -26.16
CA LYS A 121 1.45 -5.68 -25.89
C LYS A 121 1.96 -5.86 -24.45
N ASN A 122 2.09 -7.11 -24.00
CA ASN A 122 2.84 -7.47 -22.79
C ASN A 122 2.25 -7.00 -21.44
N LEU A 123 1.01 -6.54 -21.44
CA LEU A 123 0.32 -6.16 -20.22
C LEU A 123 -0.47 -7.34 -19.66
N LYS A 124 -0.13 -7.77 -18.44
CA LYS A 124 -0.91 -8.77 -17.71
C LYS A 124 -1.51 -8.13 -16.48
N SER A 125 -2.79 -8.36 -16.25
CA SER A 125 -3.43 -7.94 -15.02
C SER A 125 -4.11 -9.12 -14.36
N THR A 126 -3.98 -9.19 -13.04
CA THR A 126 -4.63 -10.22 -12.23
C THR A 126 -5.25 -9.55 -11.01
N LYS A 127 -6.51 -9.88 -10.75
CA LYS A 127 -7.25 -9.43 -9.58
C LYS A 127 -7.45 -10.61 -8.64
N TYR A 128 -7.15 -10.35 -7.38
CA TYR A 128 -7.27 -11.32 -6.31
C TYR A 128 -8.20 -10.77 -5.22
N GLN A 129 -8.76 -11.68 -4.44
CA GLN A 129 -9.50 -11.36 -3.24
C GLN A 129 -8.81 -12.00 -2.04
N LEU A 130 -8.50 -11.18 -1.04
CA LEU A 130 -7.96 -11.59 0.24
C LEU A 130 -9.08 -11.52 1.28
N SER A 131 -9.17 -12.54 2.11
CA SER A 131 -10.02 -12.53 3.30
C SER A 131 -9.14 -12.50 4.53
N ASN A 132 -9.48 -11.68 5.52
CA ASN A 132 -8.78 -11.70 6.80
C ASN A 132 -9.11 -12.98 7.58
N LYS A 133 -8.10 -13.63 8.18
CA LYS A 133 -8.29 -14.89 8.90
C LYS A 133 -9.15 -14.75 10.15
N HIS A 134 -9.07 -13.60 10.81
CA HIS A 134 -9.76 -13.31 12.07
C HIS A 134 -11.15 -12.68 11.87
N ASN A 135 -11.39 -12.09 10.69
CA ASN A 135 -12.65 -11.50 10.28
C ASN A 135 -12.92 -11.77 8.78
N PRO A 136 -13.48 -12.94 8.42
CA PRO A 136 -13.71 -13.33 7.03
C PRO A 136 -14.68 -12.44 6.25
N GLU A 137 -15.51 -11.66 6.93
CA GLU A 137 -16.39 -10.65 6.30
C GLU A 137 -15.58 -9.48 5.74
N MET A 138 -14.42 -9.19 6.35
CA MET A 138 -13.52 -8.14 5.87
C MET A 138 -12.65 -8.66 4.74
N LYS A 139 -12.98 -8.20 3.53
CA LYS A 139 -12.31 -8.59 2.29
C LYS A 139 -11.53 -7.43 1.67
N PHE A 140 -10.48 -7.77 0.95
CA PHE A 140 -9.68 -6.83 0.20
C PHE A 140 -9.51 -7.32 -1.23
N SER A 141 -9.68 -6.44 -2.20
CA SER A 141 -9.28 -6.71 -3.58
C SER A 141 -7.84 -6.28 -3.79
N VAL A 142 -7.04 -7.15 -4.39
CA VAL A 142 -5.68 -6.84 -4.81
C VAL A 142 -5.61 -6.91 -6.32
N TYR A 143 -5.37 -5.77 -6.96
CA TYR A 143 -5.18 -5.67 -8.39
C TYR A 143 -3.70 -5.53 -8.68
N ASN A 144 -3.13 -6.49 -9.41
CA ASN A 144 -1.75 -6.45 -9.87
C ASN A 144 -1.72 -6.25 -11.38
N LYS A 145 -1.03 -5.21 -11.83
CA LYS A 145 -0.78 -4.89 -13.22
C LYS A 145 0.70 -5.04 -13.52
N GLU A 146 1.06 -6.14 -14.17
CA GLU A 146 2.42 -6.46 -14.60
C GLU A 146 2.67 -5.86 -16.00
N VAL A 147 3.72 -5.05 -16.09
CA VAL A 147 4.25 -4.51 -17.33
C VAL A 147 5.55 -5.24 -17.65
N GLN A 148 5.53 -6.12 -18.66
CA GLN A 148 6.78 -6.77 -19.11
C GLN A 148 7.55 -5.80 -20.00
N ILE A 149 8.79 -5.51 -19.61
CA ILE A 149 9.70 -4.65 -20.35
C ILE A 149 10.65 -5.56 -21.14
N THR A 150 10.80 -5.34 -22.44
CA THR A 150 11.57 -6.20 -23.35
C THR A 150 13.07 -6.30 -23.00
N TYR A 151 13.59 -5.44 -22.12
CA TYR A 151 15.02 -5.35 -21.75
C TYR A 151 15.29 -5.00 -20.27
N GLY A 152 14.36 -5.31 -19.35
CA GLY A 152 14.49 -4.99 -17.93
C GLY A 152 13.71 -5.92 -17.01
N GLN A 153 13.87 -5.77 -15.69
CA GLN A 153 13.01 -6.49 -14.74
C GLN A 153 11.56 -6.01 -14.90
N PRO A 154 10.57 -6.93 -14.90
CA PRO A 154 9.16 -6.54 -14.95
C PRO A 154 8.84 -5.60 -13.79
N THR A 155 8.00 -4.61 -14.07
CA THR A 155 7.48 -3.69 -13.06
C THR A 155 6.01 -4.00 -12.83
N ASN A 156 5.58 -3.81 -11.58
CA ASN A 156 4.20 -4.03 -11.18
C ASN A 156 3.62 -2.75 -10.59
N ASP A 157 2.42 -2.40 -11.02
CA ASP A 157 1.54 -1.50 -10.27
C ASP A 157 0.59 -2.37 -9.45
N VAL A 158 0.55 -2.17 -8.13
CA VAL A 158 -0.33 -2.92 -7.22
C VAL A 158 -1.28 -1.96 -6.53
N GLU A 159 -2.57 -2.28 -6.58
CA GLU A 159 -3.61 -1.60 -5.82
C GLU A 159 -4.24 -2.59 -4.84
N ILE A 160 -4.33 -2.20 -3.57
CA ILE A 160 -5.01 -2.95 -2.51
C ILE A 160 -6.18 -2.09 -2.03
N LYS A 161 -7.39 -2.63 -2.07
CA LYS A 161 -8.60 -1.90 -1.71
C LYS A 161 -9.51 -2.71 -0.82
N ARG A 162 -9.97 -2.13 0.28
CA ARG A 162 -10.97 -2.73 1.16
C ARG A 162 -12.32 -2.83 0.44
N MET A 163 -12.93 -4.01 0.50
CA MET A 163 -14.26 -4.27 -0.05
C MET A 163 -15.28 -4.01 1.05
N ASN A 164 -16.32 -3.24 0.74
CA ASN A 164 -17.45 -2.98 1.65
C ASN A 164 -18.52 -4.06 1.48
#